data_AF-A0A183JPP1-F1
#
_entry.id   AF-A0A183JPP1-F1
#
_cell.length_a   1.000
_cell.length_b   1.000
_cell.length_c   1.000
_cell.angle_alpha   90.00
_cell.angle_beta   90.00
_cell.angle_gamma   90.00
#
_symmetry.space_group_name_H-M   'P 1'
#
loop_
_entity.id
_entity.type
_entity.pdbx_description
1 polymer ?
#
loop_
_entity_poly.entity_id
_entity_poly.type
_entity_poly.pdbx_seq_one_letter_code
_entity_poly.pdbx_strand_id
1 'polypeptide(L)' 'MGEMKFKQRPREEQAEADGTAEAEKVAFLLGVNAKDLLTSFLKPKVKVGTEFVTKGQNLNQVSKFLLMNSNP' A
#
# COMPACT_ATOMS: atom_id res chain seq x y z
N MET A 1 -5.74 6.20 7.99
CA MET A 1 -4.72 5.37 7.30
C MET A 1 -3.28 5.76 7.63
N GLY A 2 -3.02 6.93 8.25
CA GLY A 2 -1.66 7.45 8.50
C GLY A 2 -0.79 6.69 9.51
N GLU A 3 -1.32 5.68 10.21
CA GLU A 3 -0.54 4.85 11.16
C GLU A 3 0.05 3.59 10.49
N MET A 4 -0.31 3.29 9.24
CA MET A 4 0.28 2.14 8.53
C MET A 4 1.76 2.43 8.23
N LYS A 5 2.64 1.62 8.82
CA LYS A 5 4.08 1.75 8.62
C LYS A 5 4.55 0.85 7.49
N PHE A 6 5.46 1.40 6.69
CA PHE A 6 6.13 0.71 5.60
C PHE A 6 7.62 0.93 5.74
N LYS A 7 8.42 -0.05 5.32
CA LYS A 7 9.87 0.01 5.29
C LYS A 7 10.39 -0.34 3.91
N GLN A 8 11.58 0.14 3.58
CA GLN A 8 12.25 -0.20 2.32
C GLN A 8 12.96 -1.54 2.50
N ARG A 9 12.87 -2.42 1.50
CA ARG A 9 13.65 -3.65 1.50
C ARG A 9 15.14 -3.31 1.36
N PRO A 10 16.04 -3.89 2.18
CA PRO A 10 17.48 -3.57 2.11
C PRO A 10 18.16 -3.91 0.77
N ARG A 11 17.58 -4.84 -0.01
CA ARG A 11 18.11 -5.32 -1.29
C ARG A 11 17.29 -4.90 -2.51
N GLU A 12 16.10 -4.34 -2.31
CA GLU A 12 15.17 -3.98 -3.38
C GLU A 12 14.66 -2.56 -3.15
N GLU A 13 14.48 -1.79 -4.22
CA GLU A 13 13.90 -0.43 -4.11
C GLU A 13 12.40 -0.46 -3.73
N GLN A 14 11.81 -1.65 -3.55
CA GLN A 14 10.42 -1.86 -3.18
C GLN A 14 10.18 -1.67 -1.68
N ALA A 15 8.99 -1.15 -1.37
CA ALA A 15 8.46 -1.09 -0.01
C ALA A 15 7.96 -2.47 0.46
N GLU A 16 7.96 -2.68 1.77
CA GLU A 16 7.26 -3.76 2.47
C GLU A 16 6.53 -3.21 3.70
N ALA A 17 5.50 -3.93 4.15
CA ALA A 17 4.77 -3.54 5.35
C ALA A 17 5.64 -3.71 6.60
N ASP A 18 5.67 -2.70 7.46
CA ASP A 18 6.37 -2.73 8.75
C ASP A 18 5.37 -2.93 9.88
N GLY A 19 4.81 -4.15 9.90
CA GLY A 19 3.67 -4.51 10.74
C GLY A 19 2.33 -4.50 9.99
N THR A 20 1.40 -5.36 10.43
CA THR A 20 0.08 -5.52 9.80
C THR A 20 -1.08 -5.11 10.70
N ALA A 21 -0.85 -4.84 11.98
CA ALA A 21 -1.91 -4.57 12.96
C ALA A 21 -2.76 -3.36 12.59
N GLU A 22 -2.14 -2.27 12.13
CA GLU A 22 -2.83 -1.06 11.70
C GLU A 22 -3.60 -1.30 10.39
N ALA A 23 -3.01 -2.06 9.46
CA ALA A 23 -3.67 -2.42 8.21
C ALA A 23 -4.87 -3.34 8.45
N GLU A 24 -4.79 -4.27 9.40
CA GLU A 24 -5.89 -5.14 9.82
C GLU A 24 -7.04 -4.35 10.45
N LYS A 25 -6.75 -3.37 11.32
CA LYS A 25 -7.76 -2.46 11.88
C LYS A 25 -8.45 -1.64 10.79
N VAL A 26 -7.68 -1.07 9.86
CA VAL A 26 -8.22 -0.29 8.74
C VAL A 26 -9.06 -1.18 7.83
N ALA A 27 -8.57 -2.39 7.52
CA ALA A 27 -9.28 -3.34 6.67
C ALA A 27 -10.59 -3.83 7.30
N PHE A 28 -10.59 -4.07 8.61
CA PHE A 28 -11.80 -4.40 9.37
C PHE A 28 -12.84 -3.28 9.28
N LEU A 29 -12.44 -2.02 9.49
CA LEU A 29 -13.33 -0.86 9.40
C LEU A 29 -13.88 -0.63 7.99
N LEU A 30 -13.08 -0.95 6.96
CA LEU A 30 -13.48 -0.83 5.56
C LEU A 30 -14.20 -2.07 5.02
N GLY A 31 -14.32 -3.14 5.81
CA GLY A 31 -14.91 -4.41 5.38
C GLY A 31 -14.13 -5.11 4.27
N VAL A 32 -12.81 -4.90 4.19
CA VAL A 32 -11.93 -5.50 3.17
C VAL A 32 -10.91 -6.45 3.80
N ASN A 33 -10.28 -7.29 2.98
CA ASN A 33 -9.21 -8.15 3.46
C ASN A 33 -7.91 -7.35 3.67
N ALA A 34 -7.30 -7.46 4.85
CA ALA A 34 -6.07 -6.76 5.20
C ALA A 34 -4.90 -7.07 4.25
N LYS A 35 -4.81 -8.33 3.80
CA LYS A 35 -3.76 -8.77 2.87
C LYS A 35 -3.93 -8.15 1.48
N ASP A 36 -5.17 -8.07 1.00
CA ASP A 36 -5.47 -7.44 -0.29
C ASP A 36 -5.28 -5.93 -0.22
N LEU A 37 -5.64 -5.30 0.91
CA LEU A 37 -5.37 -3.89 1.17
C LEU A 37 -3.86 -3.59 1.11
N LEU A 38 -3.04 -4.35 1.84
CA LEU A 38 -1.57 -4.20 1.83
C LEU A 38 -0.97 -4.46 0.45
N THR A 39 -1.44 -5.49 -0.25
CA THR A 39 -0.96 -5.81 -1.60
C THR A 39 -1.31 -4.70 -2.58
N SER A 40 -2.47 -4.07 -2.43
CA SER A 40 -2.90 -2.95 -3.28
C SER A 40 -2.02 -1.71 -3.09
N PHE A 41 -1.52 -1.45 -1.88
CA PHE A 41 -0.57 -0.36 -1.63
C PHE A 41 0.85 -0.68 -2.13
N LEU A 42 1.33 -1.91 -1.91
CA LEU A 42 2.70 -2.30 -2.26
C LEU A 42 2.88 -2.61 -3.75
N LYS A 43 1.88 -3.26 -4.36
CA LYS A 43 1.89 -3.77 -5.72
C LYS A 43 0.55 -3.48 -6.41
N PRO A 44 0.17 -2.20 -6.60
CA PRO A 44 -1.05 -1.83 -7.29
C PRO A 44 -1.10 -2.42 -8.71
N LYS A 45 -2.29 -2.91 -9.08
CA LYS A 45 -2.62 -3.28 -10.45
C LYS A 45 -3.16 -2.05 -11.15
N VAL A 46 -2.38 -1.48 -12.06
CA VAL A 46 -2.75 -0.28 -12.81
C VAL A 46 -3.23 -0.70 -14.19
N LYS A 47 -4.42 -0.23 -14.58
CA LYS A 47 -4.92 -0.41 -15.94
C LYS A 47 -4.22 0.57 -16.88
N VAL A 48 -3.55 0.06 -17.91
CA VAL A 48 -2.87 0.86 -18.93
C VAL A 48 -3.45 0.44 -20.28
N GLY A 49 -4.32 1.28 -20.83
CA GLY A 49 -5.10 0.91 -22.02
C GLY A 49 -6.05 -0.25 -21.73
N THR A 50 -5.82 -1.39 -22.37
CA THR A 50 -6.60 -2.64 -22.20
C THR A 50 -5.96 -3.63 -21.22
N GLU A 51 -4.72 -3.42 -20.78
CA GLU A 51 -3.97 -4.36 -19.95
C GLU A 51 -3.90 -3.93 -18.48
N PHE A 52 -3.71 -4.90 -17.58
CA PHE A 52 -3.44 -4.65 -16.16
C PHE A 52 -1.98 -4.96 -15.85
N VAL A 53 -1.25 -3.96 -15.40
CA VAL A 53 0.17 -4.10 -15.04
C VAL A 53 0.32 -4.00 -13.53
N THR A 54 1.01 -4.96 -12.94
CA THR A 54 1.37 -4.92 -11.52
C THR A 54 2.65 -4.09 -11.37
N LYS A 55 2.58 -2.97 -10.64
CA LYS A 55 3.75 -2.11 -10.41
C LYS A 55 4.14 -2.13 -8.93
N GLY A 56 5.35 -2.58 -8.63
CA GLY A 56 5.92 -2.44 -7.28
C GLY A 56 6.19 -0.98 -6.96
N GLN A 57 5.82 -0.53 -5.77
CA GLN A 57 6.04 0.85 -5.30
C GLN A 57 7.25 0.92 -4.36
N ASN A 58 7.94 2.05 -4.38
CA ASN A 58 8.97 2.39 -3.39
C ASN A 58 8.35 3.03 -2.15
N LEU A 59 9.15 3.17 -1.08
CA LEU A 59 8.69 3.71 0.21
C LEU A 59 8.04 5.10 0.06
N ASN A 60 8.67 5.99 -0.72
CA ASN A 60 8.17 7.35 -0.93
C ASN A 60 6.83 7.36 -1.67
N GLN A 61 6.65 6.49 -2.67
CA GLN A 61 5.40 6.36 -3.42
C GLN A 61 4.26 5.87 -2.53
N VAL A 62 4.52 4.85 -1.69
CA VAL A 62 3.51 4.33 -0.74
C VAL A 62 3.13 5.39 0.29
N SER A 63 4.13 6.06 0.88
CA SER A 63 3.90 7.14 1.86
C SER A 63 3.09 8.30 1.26
N LYS A 64 3.42 8.70 0.02
CA LYS A 64 2.67 9.74 -0.69
C LYS A 64 1.21 9.34 -0.92
N PHE A 65 0.93 8.08 -1.24
CA PHE A 65 -0.42 7.58 -1.45
C PHE A 65 -1.28 7.66 -0.17
N LEU A 66 -0.69 7.40 0.99
CA LEU A 66 -1.37 7.51 2.29
C LEU A 66 -1.68 8.96 2.66
N LEU A 67 -0.73 9.87 2.40
CA LEU A 67 -0.90 11.30 2.69
C LEU A 67 -1.93 11.97 1.78
N MET A 68 -2.00 11.57 0.50
CA MET A 68 -2.94 12.16 -0.45
C MET A 68 -4.41 11.89 -0.12
N ASN A 69 -4.70 10.84 0.65
CA ASN A 69 -6.05 10.51 1.13
C ASN A 69 -6.39 11.15 2.49
N SER A 70 -5.50 11.98 3.04
CA SER A 70 -5.69 12.65 4.34
C SER A 70 -5.94 14.17 4.22
N ASN A 71 -6.13 14.70 3.00
CA ASN A 71 -6.45 16.12 2.81
C ASN A 71 -7.87 16.26 2.19
N PRO A 72 -8.83 16.88 2.89
CA PRO A 72 -10.19 17.12 2.39
C PRO A 72 -10.25 18.16 1.27
#